data_AF-A0A355UV67-F1
#
_entry.id   AF-A0A355UV67-F1
#
_cell.length_a   1.000
_cell.length_b   1.000
_cell.length_c   1.000
_cell.angle_alpha   90.00
_cell.angle_beta   90.00
_cell.angle_gamma   90.00
#
_symmetry.space_group_name_H-M   'P 1'
#
loop_
_entity.id
_entity.type
_entity.pdbx_description
1 polymer ?
#
loop_
_entity_poly.entity_id
_entity_poly.type
_entity_poly.pdbx_seq_one_letter_code
_entity_poly.pdbx_strand_id
1 'polypeptide(L)'
;MKRAPFQAQEEVAMPSISQILRENRNRYGISLEEVAQRTYIKLPYLVALEEGRLDKLPAPVYIHGYIRQYAKLLGLDGNDLVRLYQEEISEVGRPIPVHSFDPTFEETLRPAQDQPHGQAQQVVMAAQKEAKEMRVSAERYADQVLGQLENDVSRALQIVRNGRLYIQSKRRKAE
;
A
#
# COMPACT_ATOMS: atom_id res chain seq x y z
N MET A 1 -58.29 -23.07 2.59
CA MET A 1 -56.88 -23.40 2.39
C MET A 1 -56.18 -22.15 1.84
N LYS A 2 -55.47 -21.40 2.68
CA LYS A 2 -54.67 -20.24 2.25
C LYS A 2 -53.32 -20.79 1.77
N ARG A 3 -53.02 -20.66 0.48
CA ARG A 3 -51.71 -20.99 -0.08
C ARG A 3 -50.66 -20.09 0.58
N ALA A 4 -49.58 -20.69 1.08
CA ALA A 4 -48.45 -19.99 1.65
C ALA A 4 -47.84 -19.01 0.62
N PRO A 5 -47.32 -17.84 1.05
CA PRO A 5 -46.60 -16.98 0.14
C PRO A 5 -45.28 -17.66 -0.28
N PHE A 6 -45.09 -17.65 -1.60
CA PHE A 6 -43.89 -18.00 -2.35
C PHE A 6 -42.64 -17.46 -1.63
N GLN A 7 -41.75 -18.36 -1.23
CA GLN A 7 -40.42 -18.01 -0.72
C GLN A 7 -39.70 -17.26 -1.84
N ALA A 8 -39.49 -15.95 -1.65
CA ALA A 8 -38.68 -15.15 -2.55
C ALA A 8 -37.27 -15.74 -2.55
N GLN A 9 -36.89 -16.30 -3.69
CA GLN A 9 -35.56 -16.84 -3.93
C GLN A 9 -34.56 -15.69 -3.77
N GLU A 10 -33.57 -15.84 -2.88
CA GLU A 10 -32.37 -15.01 -2.88
C GLU A 10 -31.68 -15.17 -4.23
N GLU A 11 -31.97 -14.27 -5.17
CA GLU A 11 -31.08 -14.00 -6.29
C GLU A 11 -29.73 -13.60 -5.69
N VAL A 12 -28.72 -14.43 -5.90
CA VAL A 12 -27.34 -14.09 -5.57
C VAL A 12 -26.91 -12.99 -6.55
N ALA A 13 -27.34 -11.76 -6.28
CA ALA A 13 -26.88 -10.58 -6.99
C ALA A 13 -25.36 -10.49 -6.80
N MET A 14 -24.63 -10.34 -7.90
CA MET A 14 -23.19 -10.12 -7.81
C MET A 14 -22.93 -8.93 -6.88
N PRO A 15 -22.01 -9.06 -5.90
CA PRO A 15 -21.78 -8.03 -4.91
C PRO A 15 -21.33 -6.75 -5.62
N SER A 16 -21.98 -5.63 -5.27
CA SER A 16 -21.64 -4.34 -5.87
C SER A 16 -20.24 -3.88 -5.46
N ILE A 17 -19.62 -3.03 -6.28
CA ILE A 17 -18.33 -2.39 -5.99
C ILE A 17 -18.32 -1.74 -4.60
N SER A 18 -19.42 -1.09 -4.23
CA SER A 18 -19.62 -0.43 -2.95
C SER A 18 -19.54 -1.42 -1.78
N GLN A 19 -20.16 -2.59 -1.93
CA GLN A 19 -20.10 -3.66 -0.93
C GLN A 19 -18.69 -4.24 -0.85
N ILE A 20 -18.05 -4.54 -1.98
CA ILE A 20 -16.70 -5.11 -2.04
C ILE A 20 -15.69 -4.21 -1.32
N LEU A 21 -15.69 -2.91 -1.61
CA LEU A 21 -14.77 -1.95 -0.98
C LEU A 21 -15.02 -1.85 0.52
N ARG A 22 -16.29 -1.72 0.95
CA ARG A 22 -16.66 -1.60 2.36
C ARG A 22 -16.29 -2.85 3.16
N GLU A 23 -16.59 -4.03 2.63
CA GLU A 23 -16.30 -5.31 3.29
C GLU A 23 -14.79 -5.52 3.43
N ASN A 24 -14.01 -5.25 2.39
CA ASN A 24 -12.56 -5.37 2.45
C ASN A 24 -11.93 -4.31 3.38
N ARG A 25 -12.43 -3.07 3.40
CA ARG A 25 -12.00 -2.06 4.38
C ARG A 25 -12.26 -2.53 5.80
N ASN A 26 -13.47 -3.02 6.08
CA ASN A 26 -13.82 -3.54 7.40
C ASN A 26 -12.95 -4.74 7.80
N ARG A 27 -12.65 -5.66 6.87
CA ARG A 27 -11.73 -6.78 7.11
C ARG A 27 -10.29 -6.32 7.39
N TYR A 28 -9.85 -5.25 6.74
CA TYR A 28 -8.55 -4.63 6.97
C TYR A 28 -8.51 -3.81 8.28
N GLY A 29 -9.67 -3.49 8.86
CA GLY A 29 -9.78 -2.83 10.16
C GLY A 29 -9.44 -1.34 10.16
N ILE A 30 -9.51 -0.67 9.01
CA ILE A 30 -9.19 0.77 8.87
C ILE A 30 -10.46 1.62 8.69
N SER A 31 -10.40 2.87 9.16
CA SER A 31 -11.51 3.82 9.03
C SER A 31 -11.52 4.51 7.65
N LEU A 32 -12.65 5.13 7.28
CA LEU A 32 -12.71 5.91 6.04
C LEU A 32 -11.82 7.15 6.08
N GLU A 33 -11.63 7.75 7.26
CA GLU A 33 -10.70 8.86 7.48
C GLU A 33 -9.26 8.43 7.22
N GLU A 34 -8.88 7.22 7.66
CA GLU A 34 -7.56 6.68 7.40
C GLU A 34 -7.36 6.35 5.91
N VAL A 35 -8.38 5.81 5.24
CA VAL A 35 -8.38 5.66 3.77
C VAL A 35 -8.20 7.02 3.09
N ALA A 36 -8.93 8.05 3.52
CA ALA A 36 -8.82 9.40 2.97
C ALA A 36 -7.40 9.96 3.12
N GLN A 37 -6.77 9.79 4.28
CA GLN A 37 -5.39 10.23 4.52
C GLN A 37 -4.38 9.49 3.65
N ARG A 38 -4.53 8.17 3.49
CA ARG A 38 -3.58 7.35 2.73
C ARG A 38 -3.74 7.47 1.21
N THR A 39 -4.96 7.75 0.74
CA THR A 39 -5.28 7.85 -0.68
C THR A 39 -5.38 9.28 -1.18
N TYR A 40 -5.45 10.27 -0.30
CA TYR A 40 -5.72 11.66 -0.64
C TYR A 40 -7.07 11.87 -1.36
N ILE A 41 -7.97 10.89 -1.28
CA ILE A 41 -9.34 11.00 -1.77
C ILE A 41 -10.18 11.68 -0.68
N LYS A 42 -10.96 12.70 -1.04
CA LYS A 42 -11.80 13.41 -0.07
C LYS A 42 -12.78 12.42 0.60
N LEU A 43 -12.90 12.51 1.92
CA LEU A 43 -13.77 11.64 2.72
C LEU A 43 -15.23 11.55 2.18
N PRO A 44 -15.88 12.64 1.76
CA PRO A 44 -17.24 12.57 1.20
C PRO A 44 -17.35 11.67 -0.04
N TYR A 45 -16.30 11.58 -0.86
CA TYR A 45 -16.29 10.72 -2.05
C TYR A 45 -16.11 9.24 -1.68
N LEU A 46 -15.31 8.95 -0.65
CA LEU A 46 -15.17 7.57 -0.15
C LEU A 46 -16.48 7.08 0.49
N VAL A 47 -17.16 7.95 1.25
CA VAL A 47 -18.50 7.67 1.81
C VAL A 47 -19.49 7.41 0.68
N ALA A 48 -19.55 8.28 -0.32
CA ALA A 48 -20.44 8.10 -1.47
C ALA A 48 -20.15 6.79 -2.23
N LEU A 49 -18.89 6.41 -2.37
CA LEU A 49 -18.46 5.18 -3.04
C LEU A 49 -18.89 3.92 -2.27
N GLU A 50 -18.74 3.88 -0.94
CA GLU A 50 -19.18 2.73 -0.12
C GLU A 50 -20.70 2.64 0.07
N GLU A 51 -21.43 3.73 -0.15
CA GLU A 51 -22.89 3.76 -0.06
C GLU A 51 -23.59 3.65 -1.42
N GLY A 52 -22.84 3.56 -2.53
CA GLY A 52 -23.40 3.48 -3.88
C GLY A 52 -24.09 4.76 -4.36
N ARG A 53 -23.79 5.90 -3.72
CA ARG A 53 -24.34 7.23 -4.06
C ARG A 53 -23.58 7.86 -5.22
N LEU A 54 -23.75 7.29 -6.41
CA LEU A 54 -23.03 7.71 -7.62
C LEU A 54 -23.32 9.15 -8.05
N ASP A 55 -24.49 9.69 -7.67
CA ASP A 55 -24.88 11.09 -7.89
C ASP A 55 -24.04 12.08 -7.07
N LYS A 56 -23.33 11.62 -6.04
CA LYS A 56 -22.45 12.44 -5.19
C LYS A 56 -20.97 12.32 -5.56
N LEU A 57 -20.65 11.52 -6.58
CA LEU A 57 -19.29 11.35 -7.06
C LEU A 57 -18.95 12.39 -8.14
N PRO A 58 -17.65 12.75 -8.29
CA PRO A 58 -17.22 13.67 -9.34
C PRO A 58 -17.27 12.99 -10.73
N ALA A 59 -16.82 13.70 -11.77
CA ALA A 59 -16.84 13.17 -13.13
C ALA A 59 -16.21 11.76 -13.22
N PRO A 60 -16.79 10.83 -14.00
CA PRO A 60 -16.42 9.40 -13.99
C PRO A 60 -14.95 9.09 -14.24
N VAL A 61 -14.24 9.93 -15.00
CA VAL A 61 -12.80 9.81 -15.23
C VAL A 61 -12.00 9.79 -13.92
N TYR A 62 -12.45 10.52 -12.90
CA TYR A 62 -11.82 10.56 -11.58
C TYR A 62 -12.20 9.35 -10.72
N ILE A 63 -13.44 8.86 -10.85
CA ILE A 63 -13.93 7.70 -10.10
C ILE A 63 -13.07 6.47 -10.40
N HIS A 64 -12.68 6.25 -11.66
CA HIS A 64 -11.77 5.15 -12.02
C HIS A 64 -10.42 5.25 -11.30
N GLY A 65 -9.89 6.46 -11.14
CA GLY A 65 -8.66 6.71 -10.37
C GLY A 65 -8.83 6.36 -8.90
N TYR A 66 -9.95 6.80 -8.31
CA TYR A 66 -10.29 6.55 -6.91
C TYR A 66 -10.45 5.05 -6.62
N ILE A 67 -11.19 4.34 -7.47
CA ILE A 67 -11.37 2.88 -7.35
C ILE A 67 -10.02 2.18 -7.37
N ARG A 68 -9.13 2.49 -8.33
CA ARG A 68 -7.80 1.85 -8.39
C ARG A 68 -6.95 2.16 -7.15
N GLN A 69 -6.96 3.39 -6.67
CA GLN A 69 -6.15 3.80 -5.53
C GLN A 69 -6.64 3.16 -4.23
N TYR A 70 -7.96 3.08 -4.05
CA TYR A 70 -8.56 2.40 -2.91
C TYR A 70 -8.32 0.88 -2.99
N ALA A 71 -8.52 0.27 -4.16
CA ALA A 71 -8.21 -1.14 -4.40
C ALA A 71 -6.76 -1.49 -4.03
N LYS A 72 -5.81 -0.65 -4.48
CA LYS A 72 -4.38 -0.79 -4.16
C LYS A 72 -4.12 -0.76 -2.66
N LEU A 73 -4.77 0.12 -1.91
CA LEU A 73 -4.63 0.18 -0.45
C LEU A 73 -5.14 -1.10 0.22
N LEU A 74 -6.21 -1.71 -0.31
CA LEU A 74 -6.80 -2.94 0.21
C LEU A 74 -6.18 -4.23 -0.36
N GLY A 75 -5.19 -4.13 -1.25
CA GLY A 75 -4.57 -5.28 -1.92
C GLY A 75 -5.47 -5.98 -2.94
N LEU A 76 -6.44 -5.27 -3.52
CA LEU A 76 -7.38 -5.78 -4.53
C LEU A 76 -6.93 -5.42 -5.95
N ASP A 77 -7.42 -6.14 -6.96
CA ASP A 77 -7.21 -5.78 -8.37
C ASP A 77 -8.11 -4.59 -8.76
N GLY A 78 -7.50 -3.43 -8.93
CA GLY A 78 -8.21 -2.20 -9.29
C GLY A 78 -8.79 -2.21 -10.71
N ASN A 79 -8.28 -3.00 -11.64
CA ASN A 79 -8.81 -3.07 -13.00
C ASN A 79 -10.11 -3.88 -13.04
N ASP A 80 -10.16 -4.99 -12.29
CA ASP A 80 -11.38 -5.79 -12.15
C ASP A 80 -12.51 -4.98 -11.50
N LEU A 81 -12.18 -4.24 -10.45
CA LEU A 81 -13.14 -3.35 -9.78
C LEU A 81 -13.62 -2.21 -10.69
N VAL A 82 -12.73 -1.62 -11.49
CA VAL A 82 -13.12 -0.60 -12.47
C VAL A 82 -14.01 -1.18 -13.59
N ARG A 83 -13.81 -2.44 -13.99
CA ARG A 83 -14.68 -3.13 -14.95
C ARG A 83 -16.06 -3.38 -14.36
N LEU A 84 -16.12 -3.91 -13.13
CA LEU A 84 -17.38 -4.13 -12.42
C LEU A 84 -18.17 -2.82 -12.26
N TYR A 85 -17.50 -1.72 -11.90
CA TYR A 85 -18.13 -0.41 -11.82
C TYR A 85 -18.72 0.04 -13.17
N GLN A 86 -18.03 -0.23 -14.29
CA GLN A 86 -18.53 0.10 -15.63
C GLN A 86 -19.76 -0.75 -16.02
N GLU A 87 -19.76 -2.02 -15.64
CA GLU A 87 -20.90 -2.93 -15.84
C GLU A 87 -22.12 -2.41 -15.04
N GLU A 88 -21.94 -2.09 -13.76
CA GLU A 88 -23.00 -1.54 -12.91
C GLU A 88 -23.63 -0.25 -13.46
N ILE A 89 -22.82 0.72 -13.92
CA ILE A 89 -23.37 1.97 -14.47
C ILE A 89 -24.04 1.78 -15.83
N SER A 90 -23.62 0.77 -16.60
CA SER A 90 -24.16 0.46 -17.92
C SER A 90 -25.50 -0.28 -17.83
N GLU A 91 -25.62 -1.25 -16.92
CA GLU A 91 -26.85 -2.02 -16.71
C GLU A 91 -27.99 -1.17 -16.15
N VAL A 92 -27.68 -0.18 -15.32
CA VAL A 92 -28.70 0.66 -14.69
C VAL A 92 -29.26 1.72 -15.67
N GLY A 93 -28.76 1.78 -16.92
CA GLY A 93 -29.20 2.75 -17.93
C GLY A 93 -29.04 4.20 -17.47
N ARG A 94 -28.21 4.45 -16.45
CA ARG A 94 -28.00 5.78 -15.89
C ARG A 94 -27.11 6.55 -16.84
N PRO A 95 -27.53 7.75 -17.30
CA PRO A 95 -26.63 8.61 -18.04
C PRO A 95 -25.38 8.85 -17.19
N ILE A 96 -24.21 8.74 -17.83
CA ILE A 96 -22.91 9.05 -17.23
C ILE A 96 -23.07 10.37 -16.44
N PRO A 97 -22.85 10.38 -15.11
CA PRO A 97 -23.02 11.58 -14.31
C PRO A 97 -22.15 12.71 -14.87
N VAL A 98 -22.77 13.64 -15.59
CA VAL A 98 -22.18 14.91 -16.00
C VAL A 98 -22.30 15.88 -14.84
N HIS A 99 -21.74 15.52 -13.69
CA HIS A 99 -21.65 16.47 -12.59
C HIS A 99 -20.56 17.49 -12.90
N SER A 100 -21.01 18.74 -12.91
CA SER A 100 -20.26 19.97 -13.11
C SER A 100 -18.96 19.93 -12.31
N PHE A 101 -17.88 20.39 -12.94
CA PHE A 101 -16.60 20.75 -12.33
C PHE A 101 -16.79 21.09 -10.84
N ASP A 102 -16.24 20.30 -9.92
CA ASP A 102 -16.10 20.71 -8.52
C ASP A 102 -15.06 21.85 -8.54
N PRO A 103 -15.42 23.12 -8.31
CA PRO A 103 -14.46 24.22 -8.36
C PRO A 103 -13.40 24.10 -7.25
N THR A 104 -13.67 23.36 -6.17
CA THR A 104 -12.63 23.05 -5.16
C THR A 104 -11.63 22.00 -5.64
N PHE A 105 -11.95 21.24 -6.69
CA PHE A 105 -10.97 20.35 -7.32
C PHE A 105 -9.92 21.15 -8.11
N GLU A 106 -10.35 22.23 -8.77
CA GLU A 106 -9.41 23.18 -9.36
C GLU A 106 -8.62 23.93 -8.28
N GLU A 107 -9.17 24.16 -7.09
CA GLU A 107 -8.38 24.69 -5.96
C GLU A 107 -7.31 23.71 -5.45
N THR A 108 -7.55 22.40 -5.57
CA THR A 108 -6.58 21.35 -5.23
C THR A 108 -5.56 21.11 -6.37
N LEU A 109 -5.97 21.34 -7.62
CA LEU A 109 -5.16 21.24 -8.84
C LEU A 109 -4.57 22.57 -9.32
N ARG A 110 -4.88 23.69 -8.65
CA ARG A 110 -4.13 24.92 -8.79
C ARG A 110 -2.69 24.48 -8.53
N PRO A 111 -1.77 24.63 -9.50
CA PRO A 111 -0.37 24.53 -9.13
C PRO A 111 -0.22 25.48 -7.94
N ALA A 112 0.43 25.01 -6.89
CA ALA A 112 0.70 25.78 -5.69
C ALA A 112 1.62 26.96 -6.04
N GLN A 113 1.13 27.91 -6.85
CA GLN A 113 1.89 29.01 -7.44
C GLN A 113 2.19 30.11 -6.42
N ASP A 114 1.69 29.96 -5.19
CA ASP A 114 2.10 30.75 -4.02
C ASP A 114 2.60 29.87 -2.84
N GLN A 115 2.92 28.60 -3.06
CA GLN A 115 3.82 27.87 -2.17
C GLN A 115 5.20 27.76 -2.84
N PRO A 116 6.30 28.04 -2.14
CA PRO A 116 7.62 28.00 -2.74
C PRO A 116 7.91 26.59 -3.28
N HIS A 117 7.78 26.38 -4.59
CA HIS A 117 8.06 25.13 -5.31
C HIS A 117 9.47 24.57 -5.04
N GLY A 118 10.37 25.35 -4.45
CA GLY A 118 11.67 24.86 -3.94
C GLY A 118 11.55 23.87 -2.78
N GLN A 119 10.52 23.96 -1.93
CA GLN A 119 10.43 23.13 -0.72
C GLN A 119 10.07 21.67 -1.02
N ALA A 120 9.13 21.39 -1.92
CA ALA A 120 8.75 20.01 -2.24
C ALA A 120 9.92 19.24 -2.92
N GLN A 121 10.63 19.91 -3.83
CA GLN A 121 11.81 19.34 -4.48
C GLN A 121 12.97 19.16 -3.50
N GLN A 122 13.16 20.10 -2.56
CA GLN A 122 14.12 19.94 -1.47
C GLN A 122 13.75 18.81 -0.52
N VAL A 123 12.48 18.62 -0.18
CA VAL A 123 12.02 17.52 0.68
C VAL A 123 12.25 16.17 -0.01
N VAL A 124 11.92 16.05 -1.30
CA VAL A 124 12.19 14.82 -2.07
C VAL A 124 13.69 14.57 -2.20
N MET A 125 14.49 15.59 -2.51
CA MET A 125 15.96 15.45 -2.60
C MET A 125 16.58 15.13 -1.23
N ALA A 126 16.09 15.73 -0.15
CA ALA A 126 16.55 15.46 1.21
C ALA A 126 16.21 14.03 1.62
N ALA A 127 14.98 13.56 1.38
CA ALA A 127 14.58 12.19 1.64
C ALA A 127 15.39 11.18 0.82
N GLN A 128 15.67 11.48 -0.46
CA GLN A 128 16.52 10.64 -1.30
C GLN A 128 17.98 10.62 -0.83
N LYS A 129 18.51 11.77 -0.41
CA LYS A 129 19.87 11.89 0.14
C LYS A 129 19.97 11.11 1.45
N GLU A 130 19.01 11.28 2.35
CA GLU A 130 18.95 10.57 3.63
C GLU A 130 18.83 9.06 3.41
N ALA A 131 17.95 8.61 2.52
CA ALA A 131 17.84 7.18 2.16
C ALA A 131 19.14 6.62 1.58
N LYS A 132 19.85 7.40 0.76
CA LYS A 132 21.16 7.02 0.21
C LYS A 132 22.23 6.93 1.31
N GLU A 133 22.26 7.88 2.24
CA GLU A 133 23.18 7.88 3.38
C GLU A 133 22.90 6.70 4.33
N MET A 134 21.62 6.43 4.63
CA MET A 134 21.21 5.26 5.40
C MET A 134 21.68 3.97 4.72
N ARG A 135 21.47 3.83 3.41
CA ARG A 135 21.91 2.65 2.66
C ARG A 135 23.43 2.44 2.75
N VAL A 136 24.21 3.50 2.53
CA VAL A 136 25.67 3.47 2.63
C VAL A 136 26.12 3.15 4.07
N SER A 137 25.43 3.67 5.08
CA SER A 137 25.74 3.37 6.49
C SER A 137 25.47 1.90 6.83
N ALA A 138 24.38 1.34 6.31
CA ALA A 138 24.04 -0.08 6.49
C ALA A 138 25.04 -1.00 5.79
N GLU A 139 25.46 -0.64 4.57
CA GLU A 139 26.51 -1.36 3.83
C GLU A 139 27.83 -1.36 4.62
N ARG A 140 28.28 -0.21 5.12
CA ARG A 140 29.50 -0.11 5.95
C ARG A 140 29.41 -0.92 7.24
N TYR A 141 28.25 -0.91 7.88
CA TYR A 141 28.03 -1.70 9.09
C TYR A 141 28.13 -3.21 8.79
N ALA A 142 27.56 -3.67 7.68
CA ALA A 142 27.66 -5.06 7.25
C ALA A 142 29.12 -5.47 7.02
N ASP A 143 29.91 -4.66 6.30
CA ASP A 143 31.34 -4.90 6.07
C ASP A 143 32.13 -4.98 7.39
N GLN A 144 31.82 -4.08 8.34
CA GLN A 144 32.47 -4.08 9.65
C GLN A 144 32.16 -5.36 10.44
N VAL A 145 30.89 -5.79 10.46
CA VAL A 145 30.47 -7.02 11.16
C VAL A 145 31.12 -8.25 10.52
N LEU A 146 31.15 -8.32 9.19
CA LEU A 146 31.81 -9.40 8.46
C LEU A 146 33.30 -9.45 8.77
N GLY A 147 34.00 -8.31 8.70
CA GLY A 147 35.42 -8.25 9.03
C GLY A 147 35.71 -8.63 10.48
N GLN A 148 34.84 -8.26 11.42
CA GLN A 148 34.96 -8.68 12.82
C GLN A 148 34.80 -10.20 12.96
N LEU A 149 33.83 -10.80 12.27
CA LEU A 149 33.61 -12.24 12.29
C LEU A 149 34.81 -13.00 11.70
N GLU A 150 35.36 -12.52 10.58
CA GLU A 150 36.57 -13.11 9.96
C GLU A 150 37.77 -13.08 10.91
N ASN A 151 37.95 -11.97 11.64
CA ASN A 151 39.00 -11.85 12.65
C ASN A 151 38.81 -12.84 13.80
N ASP A 152 37.58 -12.98 14.31
CA ASP A 152 37.29 -13.88 15.41
C ASP A 152 37.42 -15.36 15.02
N VAL A 153 36.98 -15.72 13.81
CA VAL A 153 37.23 -17.07 13.23
C VAL A 153 38.73 -17.33 13.09
N SER A 154 39.50 -16.35 12.60
CA SER A 154 40.95 -16.49 12.43
C SER A 154 41.65 -16.72 13.77
N ARG A 155 41.26 -15.99 14.82
CA ARG A 155 41.78 -16.20 16.19
C ARG A 155 41.45 -17.60 16.70
N ALA A 156 40.20 -18.05 16.55
CA ALA A 156 39.78 -19.37 16.98
C ALA A 156 40.59 -20.49 16.29
N LEU A 157 40.78 -20.38 14.97
CA LEU A 157 41.60 -21.31 14.19
C LEU A 157 43.06 -21.33 14.67
N GLN A 158 43.62 -20.17 15.02
CA GLN A 158 44.98 -20.08 15.53
C GLN A 158 45.14 -20.71 16.91
N ILE A 159 44.15 -20.56 17.80
CA ILE A 159 44.13 -21.24 19.10
C ILE A 159 44.14 -22.76 18.90
N VAL A 160 43.29 -23.28 18.02
CA VAL A 160 43.22 -24.73 17.72
C VAL A 160 44.54 -25.22 17.14
N ARG A 161 45.14 -24.48 16.19
CA ARG A 161 46.45 -24.81 15.60
C ARG A 161 47.54 -24.88 16.67
N ASN A 162 47.61 -23.89 17.55
CA ASN A 162 48.58 -23.84 18.64
C ASN A 162 48.40 -25.01 19.62
N GLY A 163 47.15 -25.32 19.99
CA GLY A 163 46.84 -26.47 20.85
C GLY A 163 47.28 -27.81 20.24
N ARG A 164 47.06 -27.99 18.93
CA ARG A 164 47.50 -29.19 18.20
C ARG A 164 49.03 -29.34 18.20
N LEU A 165 49.75 -28.24 17.96
CA LEU A 165 51.23 -28.22 18.03
C LEU A 165 51.73 -28.55 19.43
N TYR A 166 51.10 -28.00 20.47
CA TYR A 166 51.43 -28.30 21.86
C TYR A 166 51.30 -29.81 22.16
N ILE A 167 50.17 -30.42 21.80
CA ILE A 167 49.93 -31.86 22.03
C ILE A 167 50.96 -32.72 21.30
N GLN A 168 51.28 -32.40 20.04
CA GLN A 168 52.30 -33.12 19.27
C GLN A 168 53.69 -33.00 19.92
N SER A 169 54.06 -31.82 20.41
CA SER A 169 55.34 -31.59 21.08
C SER A 169 55.45 -32.37 22.41
N LYS A 170 54.35 -32.46 23.17
CA LYS A 170 54.26 -33.23 24.42
C LYS A 170 54.41 -34.73 24.17
N ARG A 171 53.77 -35.26 23.11
CA ARG A 171 53.91 -36.69 22.73
C ARG A 171 55.34 -37.06 22.37
N ARG A 172 56.04 -36.25 21.57
CA ARG A 172 57.44 -36.50 21.18
C ARG A 172 58.46 -36.44 22.34
N LYS A 173 58.10 -35.82 23.48
CA LYS A 173 58.96 -35.77 24.68
C LYS A 173 58.68 -36.92 25.66
N ALA A 174 57.65 -37.73 25.41
CA ALA A 174 57.27 -38.87 26.23
C ALA A 174 57.74 -40.21 25.64
N GLU A 175 58.35 -40.17 24.46
CA GLU A 175 59.09 -41.25 23.77
C GLU A 175 60.59 -41.01 23.96
#